data_AF-A0AAU0LLK9-F1
#
_entry.id   AF-A0AAU0LLK9-F1
#
_cell.length_a   1.000
_cell.length_b   1.000
_cell.length_c   1.000
_cell.angle_alpha   90.00
_cell.angle_beta   90.00
_cell.angle_gamma   90.00
#
_symmetry.space_group_name_H-M   'P 1'
#
loop_
_entity.id
_entity.type
_entity.pdbx_description
1 polymer ?
#
loop_
_entity_poly.entity_id
_entity_poly.type
_entity_poly.pdbx_seq_one_letter_code
_entity_poly.pdbx_strand_id
1 'polypeptide(L)'
;MALVQGWGGLRVYFPTPDRVTVDHPYVKAIGLDALKKLSREYGGLPHFQLPKAERALQAVRNARIAADYSTHKTARQIAVEYGLTERQVVRLVGSMGISAPKERRQRTLF
;
A
#
# COMPACT_ATOMS: atom_id res chain seq x y z
N MET A 1 1.08 -5.70 0.09
CA MET A 1 0.38 -5.47 -1.21
C MET A 1 0.21 -6.76 -2.01
N ALA A 2 1.11 -7.75 -1.88
CA ALA A 2 1.13 -8.94 -2.74
C ALA A 2 -0.11 -9.85 -2.67
N LEU A 3 -0.79 -10.00 -1.51
CA LEU A 3 -1.99 -10.86 -1.42
C LEU A 3 -3.13 -10.37 -2.32
N VAL A 4 -3.43 -9.08 -2.27
CA VAL A 4 -4.53 -8.50 -3.06
C VAL A 4 -4.16 -8.44 -4.54
N GLN A 5 -2.89 -8.25 -4.88
CA GLN A 5 -2.43 -8.30 -6.27
C GLN A 5 -2.57 -9.69 -6.90
N GLY A 6 -2.34 -10.76 -6.12
CA GLY A 6 -2.45 -12.14 -6.62
C GLY A 6 -3.86 -12.72 -6.57
N TRP A 7 -4.65 -12.40 -5.54
CA TRP A 7 -5.93 -13.06 -5.27
C TRP A 7 -7.11 -12.10 -5.08
N GLY A 8 -6.92 -10.79 -5.27
CA GLY A 8 -7.99 -9.80 -5.12
C GLY A 8 -9.14 -10.01 -6.10
N GLY A 9 -10.37 -9.96 -5.60
CA GLY A 9 -11.59 -10.22 -6.37
C GLY A 9 -11.97 -11.69 -6.47
N LEU A 10 -11.15 -12.60 -5.93
CA LEU A 10 -11.44 -14.04 -5.89
C LEU A 10 -12.12 -14.43 -4.57
N ARG A 11 -12.82 -15.56 -4.61
CA ARG A 11 -13.19 -16.29 -3.40
C ARG A 11 -11.96 -17.05 -2.93
N VAL A 12 -11.49 -16.73 -1.73
CA VAL A 12 -10.34 -17.35 -1.10
C VAL A 12 -10.78 -18.09 0.15
N TYR A 13 -9.97 -19.07 0.53
CA TYR A 13 -10.12 -19.78 1.78
C TYR A 13 -8.86 -19.55 2.62
N PHE A 14 -9.03 -19.02 3.83
CA PHE A 14 -7.94 -18.95 4.79
C PHE A 14 -7.95 -20.21 5.66
N PRO A 15 -6.81 -20.91 5.79
CA PRO A 15 -6.72 -22.06 6.68
C PRO A 15 -6.98 -21.64 8.13
N THR A 16 -7.49 -22.55 8.95
CA THR A 16 -7.57 -22.33 10.40
C THR A 16 -6.15 -22.16 10.97
N PRO A 17 -5.98 -21.47 12.12
CA PRO A 17 -4.66 -21.20 12.70
C PRO A 17 -3.79 -22.43 12.88
N ASP A 18 -4.39 -23.58 13.24
CA ASP A 18 -3.71 -24.85 13.45
C ASP A 18 -3.21 -25.52 12.16
N ARG A 19 -3.74 -25.09 11.01
CA ARG A 19 -3.39 -25.61 9.67
C ARG A 19 -2.50 -24.66 8.88
N VAL A 20 -2.01 -23.58 9.50
CA VAL A 20 -1.10 -22.64 8.85
C VAL A 20 0.29 -23.26 8.72
N THR A 21 0.70 -23.54 7.48
CA THR A 21 2.04 -24.07 7.16
C THR A 21 2.92 -23.01 6.51
N VAL A 22 4.24 -23.15 6.65
CA VAL A 22 5.23 -22.21 6.08
C VAL A 22 5.25 -22.23 4.55
N ASP A 23 4.95 -23.39 3.94
CA ASP A 23 4.95 -23.55 2.48
C ASP A 23 3.66 -23.05 1.80
N HIS A 24 2.69 -22.54 2.57
CA HIS A 24 1.42 -22.10 2.02
C HIS A 24 1.61 -20.93 1.02
N PRO A 25 0.91 -20.91 -0.13
CA PRO A 25 1.05 -19.84 -1.13
C PRO A 25 0.88 -18.42 -0.57
N TYR A 26 -0.02 -18.25 0.39
CA TYR A 26 -0.21 -16.96 1.08
C TYR A 26 0.98 -16.57 1.96
N VAL A 27 1.71 -17.52 2.56
CA VAL A 27 2.93 -17.20 3.33
C VAL A 27 3.99 -16.59 2.41
N LYS A 28 4.12 -17.07 1.17
CA LYS A 28 5.03 -16.47 0.18
C LYS A 28 4.65 -15.03 -0.16
N ALA A 29 3.38 -14.67 -0.05
CA ALA A 29 2.89 -13.33 -0.39
C ALA A 29 2.90 -12.33 0.79
N ILE A 30 2.54 -12.77 2.01
CA ILE A 30 2.37 -11.88 3.17
C ILE A 30 3.18 -12.28 4.40
N GLY A 31 3.86 -13.42 4.36
CA GLY A 31 4.57 -13.99 5.50
C GLY A 31 3.67 -14.79 6.44
N LEU A 32 4.32 -15.57 7.30
CA LEU A 32 3.65 -16.50 8.21
C LEU A 32 2.80 -15.79 9.25
N ASP A 33 3.33 -14.71 9.85
CA ASP A 33 2.65 -13.99 10.93
C ASP A 33 1.41 -13.25 10.44
N ALA A 34 1.47 -12.67 9.24
CA ALA A 34 0.31 -12.04 8.62
C ALA A 34 -0.78 -13.08 8.28
N LEU A 35 -0.38 -14.24 7.76
CA LEU A 35 -1.32 -15.33 7.50
C LEU A 35 -1.95 -15.84 8.81
N LYS A 36 -1.18 -16.01 9.88
CA LYS A 36 -1.72 -16.40 11.20
C LYS A 36 -2.76 -15.41 11.72
N LYS A 37 -2.55 -14.10 11.53
CA LYS A 37 -3.54 -13.08 11.91
C LYS A 37 -4.83 -13.22 11.08
N LEU A 38 -4.71 -13.36 9.77
CA LEU A 38 -5.87 -13.59 8.90
C LEU A 38 -6.60 -14.90 9.22
N SER A 39 -5.86 -15.97 9.51
CA SER A 39 -6.40 -17.26 9.93
C SER A 39 -7.15 -17.19 11.26
N ARG A 40 -6.74 -16.30 12.19
CA ARG A 40 -7.49 -16.10 13.45
C ARG A 40 -8.81 -15.38 13.22
N GLU A 41 -8.85 -14.44 12.28
CA GLU A 41 -10.00 -13.56 12.07
C GLU A 41 -11.01 -14.14 11.05
N TYR A 42 -10.51 -14.78 9.99
CA TYR A 42 -11.29 -15.28 8.85
C TYR A 42 -11.11 -16.78 8.60
N GLY A 43 -10.28 -17.47 9.38
CA GLY A 43 -10.03 -18.90 9.21
C GLY A 43 -11.27 -19.73 9.50
N GLY A 44 -11.47 -20.77 8.69
CA GLY A 44 -12.64 -21.65 8.83
C GLY A 44 -13.89 -21.15 8.12
N LEU A 45 -13.89 -19.92 7.57
CA LEU A 45 -14.96 -19.48 6.68
C LEU A 45 -14.93 -20.31 5.39
N PRO A 46 -16.06 -20.88 4.93
CA PRO A 46 -16.09 -21.71 3.72
C PRO A 46 -15.72 -20.91 2.47
N HIS A 47 -16.14 -19.64 2.41
CA HIS A 47 -15.80 -18.72 1.33
C HIS A 47 -15.60 -17.31 1.90
N PHE A 48 -14.41 -16.74 1.69
CA PHE A 48 -14.16 -15.32 1.94
C PHE A 48 -13.98 -14.61 0.60
N GLN A 49 -14.80 -13.59 0.33
CA GLN A 49 -14.62 -12.79 -0.88
C GLN A 49 -13.53 -11.76 -0.62
N LEU A 50 -12.33 -11.98 -1.14
CA LEU A 50 -11.23 -11.03 -0.97
C LEU A 50 -11.51 -9.81 -1.84
N PRO A 51 -11.74 -8.62 -1.27
CA PRO A 51 -11.94 -7.42 -2.07
C PRO A 51 -10.66 -7.12 -2.87
N LYS A 52 -10.82 -6.57 -4.08
CA LYS A 52 -9.69 -6.07 -4.88
C LYS A 52 -8.90 -4.96 -4.19
N ALA A 53 -9.51 -4.33 -3.18
CA ALA A 53 -8.95 -3.28 -2.33
C ALA A 53 -8.18 -2.15 -3.07
N GLU A 54 -8.39 -1.97 -4.38
CA GLU A 54 -7.62 -1.05 -5.24
C GLU A 54 -7.59 0.36 -4.65
N ARG A 55 -8.75 0.84 -4.17
CA ARG A 55 -8.88 2.13 -3.50
C ARG A 55 -8.07 2.21 -2.21
N ALA A 56 -8.10 1.17 -1.38
CA ALA A 56 -7.34 1.13 -0.13
C ALA A 56 -5.83 1.06 -0.40
N LEU A 57 -5.41 0.26 -1.38
CA LEU A 57 -4.01 0.20 -1.80
C LEU A 57 -3.55 1.54 -2.37
N GLN A 58 -4.40 2.20 -3.16
CA GLN A 58 -4.13 3.54 -3.67
C GLN A 58 -4.03 4.57 -2.55
N ALA A 59 -4.88 4.49 -1.53
CA ALA A 59 -4.80 5.35 -0.34
C ALA A 59 -3.49 5.15 0.43
N VAL A 60 -3.04 3.91 0.64
CA VAL A 60 -1.76 3.62 1.30
C VAL A 60 -0.57 4.17 0.49
N ARG A 61 -0.57 3.97 -0.84
CA ARG A 61 0.46 4.55 -1.72
C ARG A 61 0.47 6.07 -1.63
N ASN A 62 -0.71 6.68 -1.69
CA ASN A 62 -0.90 8.12 -1.59
C ASN A 62 -0.38 8.67 -0.26
N ALA A 63 -0.63 7.98 0.86
CA ALA A 63 -0.11 8.34 2.18
C ALA A 63 1.43 8.27 2.26
N ARG A 64 2.07 7.34 1.53
CA ARG A 64 3.53 7.29 1.43
C ARG A 64 4.10 8.44 0.61
N ILE A 65 3.51 8.71 -0.56
CA ILE A 65 3.86 9.86 -1.41
C ILE A 65 3.74 11.18 -0.63
N ALA A 66 2.69 11.30 0.17
CA ALA A 66 2.46 12.39 1.10
C ALA A 66 3.61 12.57 2.10
N ALA A 67 3.99 11.51 2.80
CA ALA A 67 5.09 11.52 3.76
C ALA A 67 6.45 11.85 3.09
N ASP A 68 6.72 11.24 1.93
CA ASP A 68 7.92 11.48 1.12
C ASP A 68 8.04 12.95 0.66
N TYR A 69 6.91 13.56 0.28
CA TYR A 69 6.86 14.96 -0.14
C TYR A 69 7.02 15.93 1.04
N SER A 70 6.52 15.55 2.23
CA SER A 70 6.60 16.37 3.45
C SER A 70 7.99 16.40 4.08
N THR A 71 8.84 15.40 3.81
CA THR A 71 10.20 15.31 4.34
C THR A 71 11.15 16.13 3.48
N HIS A 72 11.64 15.63 2.33
CA HIS A 72 12.52 16.41 1.44
C HIS A 72 12.51 15.97 -0.05
N LYS A 73 11.80 14.92 -0.45
CA LYS A 73 11.85 14.45 -1.86
C LYS A 73 11.15 15.45 -2.79
N THR A 74 11.69 15.67 -3.99
CA THR A 74 11.00 16.50 -5.02
C THR A 74 9.83 15.72 -5.64
N ALA A 75 8.88 16.44 -6.23
CA ALA A 75 7.85 15.81 -7.07
C ALA A 75 8.47 14.93 -8.17
N ARG A 76 9.61 15.34 -8.74
CA ARG A 76 10.37 14.57 -9.73
C ARG A 76 10.96 13.27 -9.16
N GLN A 77 11.58 13.31 -8.00
CA GLN A 77 12.14 12.10 -7.36
C GLN A 77 11.03 11.09 -7.04
N ILE A 78 9.93 11.57 -6.48
CA ILE A 78 8.75 10.74 -6.19
C ILE A 78 8.15 10.18 -7.49
N ALA A 79 8.06 11.00 -8.55
CA ALA A 79 7.55 10.57 -9.85
C ALA A 79 8.37 9.40 -10.41
N VAL A 80 9.70 9.48 -10.36
CA VAL A 80 10.59 8.39 -10.80
C VAL A 80 10.44 7.15 -9.91
N GLU A 81 10.44 7.30 -8.59
CA GLU A 81 10.39 6.19 -7.62
C GLU A 81 9.07 5.40 -7.70
N TYR A 82 7.95 6.09 -7.93
CA TYR A 82 6.62 5.48 -7.98
C TYR A 82 6.09 5.26 -9.42
N GLY A 83 6.89 5.56 -10.46
CA GLY A 83 6.49 5.41 -11.86
C GLY A 83 5.32 6.32 -12.26
N LEU A 84 5.26 7.53 -11.71
CA LEU A 84 4.23 8.53 -11.96
C LEU A 84 4.77 9.70 -12.76
N THR A 85 3.88 10.54 -13.28
CA THR A 85 4.27 11.85 -13.80
C THR A 85 4.35 12.89 -12.69
N GLU A 86 5.21 13.90 -12.85
CA GLU A 86 5.30 15.01 -11.89
C GLU A 86 3.94 15.70 -11.68
N ARG A 87 3.16 15.88 -12.77
CA ARG A 87 1.80 16.43 -12.71
C ARG A 87 0.87 15.61 -11.83
N GLN A 88 0.96 14.28 -11.87
CA GLN A 88 0.16 13.41 -11.00
C GLN A 88 0.58 13.55 -9.53
N VAL A 89 1.88 13.61 -9.25
CA VAL A 89 2.38 13.80 -7.87
C VAL A 89 1.89 15.13 -7.32
N VAL A 90 2.05 16.23 -8.06
CA VAL A 90 1.59 17.58 -7.65
C VAL A 90 0.09 17.61 -7.39
N ARG A 91 -0.72 16.98 -8.25
CA ARG A 91 -2.17 16.88 -8.06
C ARG A 91 -2.52 16.11 -6.79
N LEU A 92 -1.84 14.98 -6.53
CA LEU A 92 -2.07 14.14 -5.36
C LEU A 92 -1.76 14.92 -4.07
N VAL A 93 -0.56 15.49 -3.96
CA VAL A 93 -0.17 16.23 -2.74
C VAL A 93 -1.04 17.46 -2.53
N GLY A 94 -1.42 18.16 -3.62
CA GLY A 94 -2.35 19.29 -3.57
C GLY A 94 -3.74 18.88 -3.06
N SER A 95 -4.29 17.76 -3.55
CA SER A 95 -5.58 17.25 -3.07
C SER A 95 -5.57 16.82 -1.60
N MET A 96 -4.40 16.48 -1.06
CA MET A 96 -4.21 16.09 0.35
C MET A 96 -3.84 17.29 1.24
N GLY A 97 -3.73 18.50 0.67
CA GLY A 97 -3.34 19.71 1.41
C GLY A 97 -1.88 19.71 1.88
N ILE A 98 -1.03 18.87 1.28
CA ILE A 98 0.35 18.68 1.75
C ILE A 98 1.27 19.68 1.08
N SER A 99 2.10 20.29 1.91
CA SER A 99 3.03 21.34 1.52
C SER A 99 4.47 20.85 1.62
N ALA A 100 5.31 21.30 0.67
CA ALA A 100 6.75 21.10 0.77
C ALA A 100 7.32 21.83 2.00
N PRO A 101 8.44 21.35 2.57
CA PRO A 101 9.13 21.98 3.70
C PRO A 101 9.46 23.45 3.46
N LYS A 102 9.39 24.27 4.52
CA LYS A 102 9.64 25.73 4.46
C LYS A 102 11.02 26.09 3.88
N GLU A 103 12.05 25.31 4.20
CA GLU A 103 13.42 25.50 3.69
C GLU A 103 13.51 25.43 2.16
N ARG A 104 12.65 24.62 1.52
CA ARG A 104 12.61 24.52 0.06
C ARG A 104 11.90 25.71 -0.58
N ARG A 105 10.90 26.29 0.10
CA ARG A 105 10.16 27.46 -0.39
C ARG A 105 11.02 28.73 -0.44
N GLN A 106 12.01 28.83 0.44
CA GLN A 106 12.86 30.02 0.56
C GLN A 106 14.05 30.05 -0.41
N ARG A 107 14.36 28.94 -1.10
CA ARG A 107 15.51 28.85 -2.02
C ARG A 107 15.34 29.53 -3.39
N THR A 108 14.26 30.28 -3.61
CA THR A 108 13.97 30.97 -4.89
C THR A 108 14.13 32.49 -4.82
N LEU A 109 14.75 33.02 -3.76
CA LEU A 109 14.96 34.45 -3.54
C LEU A 109 16.44 34.80 -3.37
N PHE A 110 17.32 34.36 -4.27
CA PHE A 110 18.65 34.95 -4.46
C PHE A 110 19.09 34.76 -5.91
#